data_AF-X0UCX1-F1
#
_entry.id   AF-X0UCX1-F1
#
_cell.length_a   1.000
_cell.length_b   1.000
_cell.length_c   1.000
_cell.angle_alpha   90.00
_cell.angle_beta   90.00
_cell.angle_gamma   90.00
#
_symmetry.space_group_name_H-M   'P 1'
#
loop_
_entity.id
_entity.type
_entity.pdbx_description
1 polymer ?
#
loop_
_entity_poly.entity_id
_entity_poly.type
_entity_poly.pdbx_seq_one_letter_code
_entity_poly.pdbx_strand_id
1 'polypeptide(L)'
;MTSKENVLKVGESITVDGITLIVSEIFDDSVEINGVFVREGNTKRIDGLRVRVEEVAYHSSVDSNSKVLLRVGNEISETYRDGDEYPGEDEDDPKWIWDIENPGHTDGYIGVTYNHRDISSDEDENVVYVGESYVFPEQYVAVKFEGITETTYDQVELSFDEDKKLWDAEGTDYFARDNVLILEGANDESFLVDGKETDEIYLRYVLGTTIPGEGEEPDVIIPDSVEVFYRDVNGDVTETIRPRLVSTYYLNSTEELEQDIAEIIVDETTIDLSIEISGGET
;
A
#
# COMPACT_ATOMS: atom_id res chain seq x y z
N MET A 1 30.23 -17.74 12.35
CA MET A 1 31.51 -17.37 13.01
C MET A 1 31.70 -18.10 14.35
N THR A 2 32.88 -18.69 14.60
CA THR A 2 33.21 -19.41 15.86
C THR A 2 34.42 -18.85 16.60
N SER A 3 34.73 -17.56 16.46
CA SER A 3 35.85 -16.97 17.21
C SER A 3 35.45 -16.61 18.64
N LYS A 4 36.34 -16.85 19.62
CA LYS A 4 36.13 -16.51 21.02
C LYS A 4 37.26 -15.65 21.57
N GLU A 5 36.91 -14.65 22.36
CA GLU A 5 37.87 -13.82 23.10
C GLU A 5 38.24 -14.44 24.44
N ASN A 6 39.54 -14.48 24.73
CA ASN A 6 40.05 -15.11 25.94
C ASN A 6 41.25 -14.33 26.47
N VAL A 7 41.23 -14.04 27.78
CA VAL A 7 42.35 -13.43 28.49
C VAL A 7 43.21 -14.54 29.07
N LEU A 8 44.47 -14.61 28.67
CA LEU A 8 45.41 -15.63 29.11
C LEU A 8 46.66 -14.99 29.73
N LYS A 9 47.28 -15.70 30.68
CA LYS A 9 48.61 -15.42 31.23
C LYS A 9 49.66 -16.35 30.62
N VAL A 10 50.92 -16.05 30.89
CA VAL A 10 52.04 -16.96 30.63
C VAL A 10 51.79 -18.32 31.29
N GLY A 11 51.91 -19.38 30.50
CA GLY A 11 51.67 -20.77 30.89
C GLY A 11 50.21 -21.22 30.83
N GLU A 12 49.25 -20.30 30.65
CA GLU A 12 47.85 -20.68 30.44
C GLU A 12 47.61 -21.12 29.00
N SER A 13 46.54 -21.91 28.82
CA SER A 13 46.18 -22.47 27.53
C SER A 13 44.68 -22.38 27.27
N ILE A 14 44.34 -22.47 25.99
CA ILE A 14 42.97 -22.56 25.52
C ILE A 14 42.86 -23.68 24.49
N THR A 15 41.74 -24.41 24.52
CA THR A 15 41.40 -25.38 23.48
C THR A 15 40.23 -24.87 22.66
N VAL A 16 40.42 -24.75 21.34
CA VAL A 16 39.40 -24.39 20.35
C VAL A 16 39.42 -25.46 19.26
N ASP A 17 38.26 -26.04 18.93
CA ASP A 17 38.11 -27.12 17.94
C ASP A 17 39.11 -28.28 18.11
N GLY A 18 39.39 -28.65 19.36
CA GLY A 18 40.31 -29.74 19.71
C GLY A 18 41.80 -29.38 19.64
N ILE A 19 42.15 -28.18 19.19
CA ILE A 19 43.54 -27.68 19.13
C ILE A 19 43.83 -26.87 20.39
N THR A 20 44.92 -27.19 21.07
CA THR A 20 45.35 -26.48 22.30
C THR A 20 46.45 -25.48 22.00
N LEU A 21 46.18 -24.22 22.30
CA LEU A 21 47.12 -23.10 22.19
C LEU A 21 47.62 -22.74 23.59
N ILE A 22 48.95 -22.68 23.76
CA ILE A 22 49.61 -22.37 25.02
C ILE A 22 50.34 -21.04 24.84
N VAL A 23 50.11 -20.10 25.76
CA VAL A 23 50.87 -18.85 25.82
C VAL A 23 52.20 -19.13 26.52
N SER A 24 53.29 -19.18 25.76
CA SER A 24 54.62 -19.50 26.28
C SER A 24 55.26 -18.31 26.97
N GLU A 25 55.11 -17.11 26.41
CA GLU A 25 55.73 -15.88 26.92
C GLU A 25 54.99 -14.64 26.40
N ILE A 26 54.97 -13.57 27.19
CA ILE A 26 54.35 -12.28 26.83
C ILE A 26 55.41 -11.18 26.90
N PHE A 27 55.63 -10.51 25.78
CA PHE A 27 56.54 -9.37 25.62
C PHE A 27 55.76 -8.05 25.62
N ASP A 28 56.43 -6.93 25.43
CA ASP A 28 55.81 -5.60 25.39
C ASP A 28 54.86 -5.41 24.21
N ASP A 29 55.20 -5.93 23.03
CA ASP A 29 54.43 -5.76 21.78
C ASP A 29 53.95 -7.09 21.16
N SER A 30 54.28 -8.21 21.77
CA SER A 30 54.10 -9.52 21.15
C SER A 30 53.95 -10.65 22.16
N VAL A 31 53.40 -11.78 21.68
CA VAL A 31 53.16 -12.98 22.47
C VAL A 31 53.63 -14.20 21.72
N GLU A 32 54.29 -15.12 22.40
CA GLU A 32 54.67 -16.42 21.86
C GLU A 32 53.59 -17.45 22.18
N ILE A 33 53.02 -18.07 21.14
CA ILE A 33 51.95 -19.07 21.24
C ILE A 33 52.37 -20.32 20.47
N ASN A 34 52.48 -21.45 21.16
CA ASN A 34 53.00 -22.72 20.59
C ASN A 34 54.30 -22.54 19.77
N GLY A 35 55.20 -21.66 20.22
CA GLY A 35 56.47 -21.38 19.53
C GLY A 35 56.38 -20.35 18.39
N VAL A 36 55.23 -19.72 18.17
CA VAL A 36 55.00 -18.71 17.14
C VAL A 36 54.79 -17.34 17.77
N PHE A 37 55.59 -16.36 17.36
CA PHE A 37 55.44 -14.97 17.80
C PHE A 37 54.35 -14.25 17.01
N VAL A 38 53.42 -13.65 17.73
CA VAL A 38 52.33 -12.82 17.19
C VAL A 38 52.38 -11.46 17.85
N ARG A 39 52.51 -10.41 17.05
CA ARG A 39 52.45 -9.02 17.54
C ARG A 39 51.03 -8.60 17.85
N GLU A 40 50.88 -7.69 18.79
CA GLU A 40 49.62 -6.99 19.05
C GLU A 40 49.03 -6.40 17.76
N GLY A 41 47.71 -6.50 17.63
CA GLY A 41 46.95 -6.10 16.44
C GLY A 41 47.09 -7.06 15.24
N ASN A 42 47.98 -8.05 15.29
CA ASN A 42 48.23 -8.95 14.17
C ASN A 42 47.55 -10.30 14.34
N THR A 43 47.30 -10.95 13.20
CA THR A 43 46.77 -12.31 13.11
C THR A 43 47.83 -13.25 12.55
N LYS A 44 47.94 -14.45 13.13
CA LYS A 44 48.71 -15.57 12.60
C LYS A 44 47.90 -16.85 12.56
N ARG A 45 48.31 -17.78 11.71
CA ARG A 45 47.76 -19.15 11.72
C ARG A 45 48.67 -20.04 12.56
N ILE A 46 48.11 -20.67 13.59
CA ILE A 46 48.81 -21.54 14.53
C ILE A 46 48.02 -22.83 14.63
N ASP A 47 48.66 -23.94 14.25
CA ASP A 47 48.07 -25.28 14.25
C ASP A 47 46.72 -25.41 13.54
N GLY A 48 46.49 -24.56 12.52
CA GLY A 48 45.26 -24.53 11.71
C GLY A 48 44.28 -23.42 12.07
N LEU A 49 44.32 -22.93 13.31
CA LEU A 49 43.48 -21.83 13.81
C LEU A 49 44.05 -20.47 13.45
N ARG A 50 43.19 -19.48 13.23
CA ARG A 50 43.57 -18.07 13.20
C ARG A 50 43.58 -17.52 14.63
N VAL A 51 44.70 -16.94 15.01
CA VAL A 51 44.95 -16.37 16.34
C VAL A 51 45.31 -14.90 16.16
N ARG A 52 44.50 -14.01 16.71
CA ARG A 52 44.73 -12.57 16.74
C ARG A 52 45.04 -12.12 18.15
N VAL A 53 46.11 -11.37 18.31
CA VAL A 53 46.45 -10.69 19.57
C VAL A 53 45.74 -9.34 19.56
N GLU A 54 44.70 -9.18 20.37
CA GLU A 54 43.93 -7.95 20.44
C GLU A 54 44.62 -6.91 21.34
N GLU A 55 45.10 -7.35 22.51
CA GLU A 55 45.74 -6.47 23.49
C GLU A 55 46.83 -7.20 24.27
N VAL A 56 47.93 -6.51 24.53
CA VAL A 56 49.04 -7.00 25.36
C VAL A 56 49.21 -6.12 26.60
N ALA A 57 48.88 -6.68 27.77
CA ALA A 57 49.13 -6.05 29.06
C ALA A 57 50.45 -6.57 29.64
N TYR A 58 51.56 -6.07 29.11
CA TYR A 58 52.90 -6.43 29.56
C TYR A 58 53.33 -5.69 30.83
N HIS A 59 54.16 -6.35 31.62
CA HIS A 59 54.73 -5.75 32.81
C HIS A 59 56.17 -6.27 33.01
N SER A 60 57.12 -5.34 33.22
CA SER A 60 58.56 -5.65 33.12
C SER A 60 59.18 -6.28 34.37
N SER A 61 58.42 -6.43 35.47
CA SER A 61 58.91 -7.04 36.69
C SER A 61 58.69 -8.54 36.69
N VAL A 62 59.64 -9.29 37.27
CA VAL A 62 59.65 -10.77 37.28
C VAL A 62 58.47 -11.36 38.06
N ASP A 63 57.84 -10.58 38.94
CA ASP A 63 56.68 -10.98 39.76
C ASP A 63 55.32 -10.58 39.15
N SER A 64 55.32 -10.16 37.89
CA SER A 64 54.15 -9.50 37.29
C SER A 64 53.20 -10.42 36.54
N ASN A 65 51.92 -10.06 36.57
CA ASN A 65 50.83 -10.77 35.90
C ASN A 65 50.63 -10.23 34.49
N SER A 66 51.62 -10.41 33.60
CA SER A 66 51.42 -10.12 32.17
C SER A 66 50.22 -10.92 31.64
N LYS A 67 49.39 -10.27 30.84
CA LYS A 67 48.17 -10.86 30.26
C LYS A 67 48.08 -10.50 28.79
N VAL A 68 47.41 -11.36 28.04
CA VAL A 68 47.09 -11.13 26.63
C VAL A 68 45.61 -11.40 26.40
N LEU A 69 44.96 -10.55 25.61
CA LEU A 69 43.64 -10.81 25.05
C LEU A 69 43.81 -11.41 23.65
N LEU A 70 43.35 -12.66 23.48
CA LEU A 70 43.39 -13.38 22.22
C LEU A 70 41.99 -13.58 21.66
N ARG A 71 41.85 -13.39 20.34
CA ARG A 71 40.71 -13.86 19.56
C ARG A 71 41.13 -15.06 18.71
N VAL A 72 40.50 -16.20 18.95
CA VAL A 72 40.89 -17.48 18.33
C VAL A 72 39.68 -18.14 17.68
N GLY A 73 39.83 -18.63 16.45
CA GLY A 73 38.85 -19.44 15.74
C GLY A 73 39.36 -19.92 14.38
N ASN A 74 38.59 -20.73 13.65
CA ASN A 74 38.92 -21.09 12.26
C ASN A 74 38.92 -19.85 11.36
N GLU A 75 37.96 -18.97 11.61
CA GLU A 75 37.86 -17.64 11.02
C GLU A 75 37.63 -16.61 12.12
N ILE A 76 38.31 -15.48 12.02
CA ILE A 76 38.25 -14.37 13.00
C ILE A 76 37.59 -13.12 12.43
N SER A 77 37.32 -13.13 11.12
CA SER A 77 36.67 -12.08 10.36
C SER A 77 36.15 -12.68 9.06
N GLU A 78 34.98 -12.24 8.65
CA GLU A 78 34.34 -12.59 7.39
C GLU A 78 34.06 -11.31 6.63
N THR A 79 34.08 -11.36 5.31
CA THR A 79 33.84 -10.19 4.46
C THR A 79 32.71 -10.51 3.51
N TYR A 80 31.60 -9.82 3.70
CA TYR A 80 30.46 -9.83 2.80
C TYR A 80 30.57 -8.69 1.79
N ARG A 81 30.03 -8.93 0.61
CA ARG A 81 29.90 -8.00 -0.50
C ARG A 81 28.44 -7.81 -0.82
N ASP A 82 28.17 -6.76 -1.59
CA ASP A 82 26.88 -6.57 -2.23
C ASP A 82 26.50 -7.80 -3.05
N GLY A 83 25.28 -8.30 -2.83
CA GLY A 83 24.74 -9.51 -3.46
C GLY A 83 25.13 -10.83 -2.80
N ASP A 84 26.01 -10.85 -1.79
CA ASP A 84 26.31 -12.08 -1.04
C ASP A 84 25.09 -12.51 -0.21
N GLU A 85 24.95 -13.81 0.04
CA GLU A 85 23.89 -14.35 0.87
C GLU A 85 23.91 -13.78 2.30
N TYR A 86 22.73 -13.56 2.86
CA TYR A 86 22.62 -13.20 4.27
C TYR A 86 23.04 -14.40 5.15
N PRO A 87 23.71 -14.19 6.29
CA PRO A 87 24.21 -15.30 7.11
C PRO A 87 23.09 -16.28 7.51
N GLY A 88 23.29 -17.55 7.20
CA GLY A 88 22.34 -18.63 7.52
C GLY A 88 21.35 -18.98 6.40
N GLU A 89 21.38 -18.26 5.28
CA GLU A 89 20.64 -18.60 4.06
C GLU A 89 21.31 -19.73 3.27
N ASP A 90 20.59 -20.29 2.29
CA ASP A 90 21.15 -21.23 1.32
C ASP A 90 22.02 -20.47 0.31
N GLU A 91 23.25 -20.91 0.06
CA GLU A 91 24.20 -20.26 -0.86
C GLU A 91 23.73 -20.34 -2.33
N ASP A 92 22.97 -21.38 -2.69
CA ASP A 92 22.54 -21.60 -4.07
C ASP A 92 21.21 -20.89 -4.40
N ASP A 93 20.37 -20.64 -3.39
CA ASP A 93 19.09 -19.94 -3.51
C ASP A 93 18.77 -19.12 -2.23
N PRO A 94 19.50 -18.02 -1.99
CA PRO A 94 19.31 -17.23 -0.78
C PRO A 94 18.04 -16.39 -0.90
N LYS A 95 17.17 -16.44 0.12
CA LYS A 95 15.97 -15.59 0.18
C LYS A 95 16.32 -14.14 0.45
N TRP A 96 17.37 -13.93 1.23
CA TRP A 96 17.88 -12.62 1.61
C TRP A 96 19.35 -12.49 1.22
N ILE A 97 19.69 -11.37 0.59
CA ILE A 97 21.06 -11.01 0.22
C ILE A 97 21.46 -9.66 0.81
N TRP A 98 22.75 -9.47 1.02
CA TRP A 98 23.30 -8.17 1.37
C TRP A 98 23.12 -7.17 0.24
N ASP A 99 22.69 -5.97 0.60
CA ASP A 99 22.57 -4.82 -0.30
C ASP A 99 23.48 -3.71 0.23
N ILE A 100 24.65 -3.55 -0.38
CA ILE A 100 25.75 -2.74 0.18
C ILE A 100 26.25 -1.75 -0.84
N GLU A 101 26.08 -0.46 -0.54
CA GLU A 101 26.56 0.62 -1.38
C GLU A 101 27.44 1.60 -0.58
N ASN A 102 28.69 1.77 -1.01
CA ASN A 102 29.63 2.79 -0.52
C ASN A 102 29.66 2.99 1.02
N PRO A 103 29.89 1.92 1.83
CA PRO A 103 29.81 2.02 3.29
C PRO A 103 30.78 3.07 3.85
N GLY A 104 30.28 3.93 4.74
CA GLY A 104 31.05 5.02 5.37
C GLY A 104 30.97 6.37 4.64
N HIS A 105 30.22 6.46 3.53
CA HIS A 105 29.89 7.71 2.85
C HIS A 105 28.51 8.24 3.29
N THR A 106 28.24 9.54 3.10
CA THR A 106 26.98 10.19 3.51
C THR A 106 25.74 9.53 2.91
N ASP A 107 25.85 9.03 1.67
CA ASP A 107 24.76 8.36 0.95
C ASP A 107 24.95 6.83 0.87
N GLY A 108 25.95 6.30 1.58
CA GLY A 108 26.21 4.87 1.60
C GLY A 108 25.34 4.13 2.61
N TYR A 109 25.06 2.86 2.34
CA TYR A 109 24.26 2.00 3.22
C TYR A 109 24.76 0.56 3.26
N ILE A 110 24.31 -0.13 4.30
CA ILE A 110 24.38 -1.58 4.45
C ILE A 110 22.95 -2.00 4.78
N GLY A 111 22.32 -2.67 3.84
CA GLY A 111 20.95 -3.15 3.90
C GLY A 111 20.87 -4.65 3.59
N VAL A 112 19.65 -5.17 3.63
CA VAL A 112 19.34 -6.55 3.24
C VAL A 112 18.14 -6.50 2.32
N THR A 113 18.22 -7.21 1.20
CA THR A 113 17.22 -7.19 0.14
C THR A 113 16.64 -8.57 -0.07
N TYR A 114 15.32 -8.63 -0.31
CA TYR A 114 14.62 -9.85 -0.67
C TYR A 114 15.00 -10.26 -2.10
N ASN A 115 15.60 -11.43 -2.26
CA ASN A 115 16.28 -11.82 -3.50
C ASN A 115 15.38 -12.55 -4.51
N HIS A 116 14.12 -12.83 -4.19
CA HIS A 116 13.20 -13.44 -5.14
C HIS A 116 12.49 -12.40 -6.00
N ARG A 117 12.42 -12.69 -7.30
CA ARG A 117 11.57 -11.98 -8.27
C ARG A 117 10.68 -13.00 -8.95
N ASP A 118 9.49 -13.23 -8.39
CA ASP A 118 8.49 -14.02 -9.08
C ASP A 118 7.79 -13.21 -10.16
N ILE A 119 8.05 -13.60 -11.40
CA ILE A 119 7.37 -13.14 -12.62
C ILE A 119 6.61 -14.30 -13.28
N SER A 120 6.65 -15.49 -12.68
CA SER A 120 5.99 -16.70 -13.14
C SER A 120 4.60 -16.80 -12.52
N SER A 121 3.57 -16.94 -13.36
CA SER A 121 2.21 -17.29 -12.89
C SER A 121 2.06 -18.78 -12.56
N ASP A 122 3.11 -19.58 -12.80
CA ASP A 122 3.01 -21.03 -12.91
C ASP A 122 3.71 -21.78 -11.76
N GLU A 123 4.40 -21.06 -10.87
CA GLU A 123 5.05 -21.66 -9.69
C GLU A 123 4.50 -20.97 -8.44
N ASP A 124 3.72 -21.71 -7.63
CA ASP A 124 3.15 -21.30 -6.33
C ASP A 124 4.23 -21.05 -5.25
N GLU A 125 5.50 -21.03 -5.63
CA GLU A 125 6.62 -20.89 -4.71
C GLU A 125 6.84 -19.40 -4.46
N ASN A 126 6.68 -18.96 -3.20
CA ASN A 126 6.94 -17.59 -2.71
C ASN A 126 5.81 -16.54 -2.82
N VAL A 127 4.61 -16.93 -3.25
CA VAL A 127 3.41 -16.07 -3.11
C VAL A 127 2.94 -16.05 -1.66
N VAL A 128 2.74 -14.85 -1.10
CA VAL A 128 2.18 -14.68 0.26
C VAL A 128 0.67 -14.56 0.18
N TYR A 129 -0.04 -15.49 0.81
CA TYR A 129 -1.50 -15.50 0.86
C TYR A 129 -2.04 -14.68 2.05
N VAL A 130 -3.35 -14.44 2.04
CA VAL A 130 -4.04 -13.73 3.14
C VAL A 130 -3.81 -14.45 4.46
N GLY A 131 -3.28 -13.73 5.44
CA GLY A 131 -2.90 -14.24 6.75
C GLY A 131 -1.42 -14.61 6.88
N GLU A 132 -0.69 -14.74 5.77
CA GLU A 132 0.74 -15.05 5.75
C GLU A 132 1.59 -13.76 5.78
N SER A 133 2.91 -13.92 5.94
CA SER A 133 3.83 -12.79 6.10
C SER A 133 5.21 -13.02 5.52
N TYR A 134 5.81 -11.96 4.99
CA TYR A 134 7.26 -11.87 4.78
C TYR A 134 7.94 -11.57 6.11
N VAL A 135 8.76 -12.50 6.59
CA VAL A 135 9.53 -12.34 7.83
C VAL A 135 10.94 -11.92 7.47
N PHE A 136 11.40 -10.82 8.05
CA PHE A 136 12.75 -10.30 7.87
C PHE A 136 13.77 -11.24 8.55
N PRO A 137 15.07 -11.16 8.16
CA PRO A 137 16.12 -11.94 8.82
C PRO A 137 16.08 -11.78 10.34
N GLU A 138 16.46 -12.80 11.11
CA GLU A 138 16.43 -12.77 12.59
C GLU A 138 15.04 -12.52 13.22
N GLN A 139 13.95 -12.58 12.44
CA GLN A 139 12.57 -12.44 12.89
C GLN A 139 12.25 -11.13 13.63
N TYR A 140 13.02 -10.06 13.41
CA TYR A 140 12.78 -8.80 14.14
C TYR A 140 11.54 -8.05 13.65
N VAL A 141 11.15 -8.23 12.38
CA VAL A 141 9.97 -7.63 11.74
C VAL A 141 9.30 -8.65 10.82
N ALA A 142 7.98 -8.59 10.72
CA ALA A 142 7.21 -9.32 9.72
C ALA A 142 6.21 -8.37 9.05
N VAL A 143 6.09 -8.46 7.74
CA VAL A 143 5.07 -7.77 6.93
C VAL A 143 4.01 -8.79 6.57
N LYS A 144 2.81 -8.63 7.14
CA LYS A 144 1.70 -9.56 6.97
C LYS A 144 0.75 -9.07 5.89
N PHE A 145 0.35 -9.96 4.98
CA PHE A 145 -0.70 -9.67 4.03
C PHE A 145 -2.05 -9.97 4.68
N GLU A 146 -2.77 -8.94 5.12
CA GLU A 146 -4.06 -9.12 5.81
C GLU A 146 -5.24 -9.26 4.85
N GLY A 147 -5.02 -8.95 3.56
CA GLY A 147 -6.05 -8.99 2.53
C GLY A 147 -5.96 -7.78 1.61
N ILE A 148 -6.88 -7.75 0.66
CA ILE A 148 -7.17 -6.58 -0.16
C ILE A 148 -8.37 -5.89 0.50
N THR A 149 -8.37 -4.56 0.56
CA THR A 149 -9.56 -3.81 0.99
C THR A 149 -10.73 -4.19 0.10
N GLU A 150 -11.81 -4.70 0.68
CA GLU A 150 -13.08 -4.92 -0.03
C GLU A 150 -13.57 -3.55 -0.51
N THR A 151 -13.62 -3.34 -1.83
CA THR A 151 -14.24 -2.14 -2.39
C THR A 151 -15.76 -2.32 -2.33
N THR A 152 -16.46 -1.41 -1.66
CA THR A 152 -17.91 -1.31 -1.70
C THR A 152 -18.31 -0.81 -3.10
N TYR A 153 -19.16 -1.56 -3.80
CA TYR A 153 -19.77 -1.13 -5.06
C TYR A 153 -21.27 -1.05 -4.85
N ASP A 154 -21.88 0.09 -5.18
CA ASP A 154 -23.33 0.18 -5.34
C ASP A 154 -23.71 0.01 -6.81
N GLN A 155 -24.79 -0.75 -7.04
CA GLN A 155 -25.34 -0.98 -8.36
C GLN A 155 -26.45 0.03 -8.62
N VAL A 156 -26.30 0.80 -9.71
CA VAL A 156 -27.38 1.63 -10.27
C VAL A 156 -27.93 0.93 -11.51
N GLU A 157 -29.22 0.61 -11.49
CA GLU A 157 -29.93 0.06 -12.63
C GLU A 157 -30.55 1.18 -13.48
N LEU A 158 -30.42 1.06 -14.80
CA LEU A 158 -30.99 1.99 -15.77
C LEU A 158 -32.12 1.29 -16.53
N SER A 159 -33.31 1.85 -16.50
CA SER A 159 -34.48 1.32 -17.22
C SER A 159 -35.35 2.41 -17.84
N PHE A 160 -36.31 2.02 -18.69
CA PHE A 160 -37.28 2.92 -19.31
C PHE A 160 -38.70 2.41 -19.07
N ASP A 161 -39.62 3.32 -18.77
CA ASP A 161 -41.04 3.02 -18.55
C ASP A 161 -41.94 4.03 -19.28
N GLU A 162 -42.80 3.53 -20.16
CA GLU A 162 -43.76 4.32 -20.97
C GLU A 162 -45.04 4.68 -20.20
N ASP A 163 -45.31 3.98 -19.10
CA ASP A 163 -46.54 4.11 -18.31
C ASP A 163 -46.27 4.69 -16.90
N LYS A 164 -45.04 5.13 -16.62
CA LYS A 164 -44.67 5.70 -15.32
C LYS A 164 -45.47 6.96 -15.07
N LYS A 165 -46.22 6.94 -13.96
CA LYS A 165 -46.90 8.14 -13.48
C LYS A 165 -45.89 9.05 -12.78
N LEU A 166 -46.00 10.33 -13.06
CA LEU A 166 -45.19 11.38 -12.46
C LEU A 166 -46.11 12.37 -11.77
N TRP A 167 -45.57 13.12 -10.82
CA TRP A 167 -46.30 14.14 -10.09
C TRP A 167 -45.51 15.44 -10.09
N ASP A 168 -46.22 16.57 -10.13
CA ASP A 168 -45.60 17.86 -9.93
C ASP A 168 -45.12 18.00 -8.46
N ALA A 169 -44.44 19.11 -8.17
CA ALA A 169 -43.95 19.38 -6.82
C ALA A 169 -45.09 19.41 -5.77
N GLU A 170 -46.32 19.74 -6.17
CA GLU A 170 -47.50 19.84 -5.29
C GLU A 170 -48.27 18.51 -5.15
N GLY A 171 -47.89 17.47 -5.90
CA GLY A 171 -48.54 16.15 -5.86
C GLY A 171 -49.77 16.01 -6.77
N THR A 172 -49.96 16.93 -7.71
CA THR A 172 -50.96 16.79 -8.79
C THR A 172 -50.44 15.79 -9.81
N ASP A 173 -51.35 14.95 -10.32
CA ASP A 173 -51.02 13.95 -11.35
C ASP A 173 -50.48 14.66 -12.59
N TYR A 174 -49.21 14.41 -12.88
CA TYR A 174 -48.46 14.96 -13.99
C TYR A 174 -48.37 13.86 -15.05
N PHE A 175 -49.53 13.52 -15.61
CA PHE A 175 -49.66 12.40 -16.52
C PHE A 175 -49.07 12.73 -17.89
N ALA A 176 -47.90 12.17 -18.17
CA ALA A 176 -47.28 12.18 -19.48
C ALA A 176 -47.27 10.76 -20.06
N ARG A 177 -47.60 10.60 -21.35
CA ARG A 177 -47.45 9.33 -22.07
C ARG A 177 -46.09 9.24 -22.74
N ASP A 178 -45.06 9.61 -22.01
CA ASP A 178 -43.70 9.74 -22.54
C ASP A 178 -42.79 8.69 -21.89
N ASN A 179 -41.77 8.28 -22.64
CA ASN A 179 -40.72 7.42 -22.09
C ASN A 179 -40.01 8.12 -20.94
N VAL A 180 -40.07 7.52 -19.75
CA VAL A 180 -39.35 7.97 -18.57
C VAL A 180 -38.12 7.09 -18.40
N LEU A 181 -36.94 7.71 -18.35
CA LEU A 181 -35.69 7.05 -17.95
C LEU A 181 -35.66 6.97 -16.42
N ILE A 182 -35.34 5.81 -15.89
CA ILE A 182 -35.28 5.54 -14.45
C ILE A 182 -33.87 5.11 -14.08
N LEU A 183 -33.31 5.76 -13.06
CA LEU A 183 -32.10 5.31 -12.37
C LEU A 183 -32.53 4.80 -11.00
N GLU A 184 -32.29 3.52 -10.72
CA GLU A 184 -32.67 2.86 -9.47
C GLU A 184 -31.41 2.43 -8.72
N GLY A 185 -31.29 2.88 -7.47
CA GLY A 185 -30.19 2.54 -6.58
C GLY A 185 -30.53 1.34 -5.68
N ALA A 186 -29.51 0.78 -5.05
CA ALA A 186 -29.68 -0.41 -4.21
C ALA A 186 -30.40 -0.13 -2.87
N ASN A 187 -30.43 1.12 -2.40
CA ASN A 187 -30.96 1.53 -1.10
C ASN A 187 -31.78 2.83 -1.20
N ASP A 188 -32.62 3.10 -0.20
CA ASP A 188 -33.44 4.32 -0.07
C ASP A 188 -32.62 5.64 -0.06
N GLU A 189 -31.32 5.54 0.22
CA GLU A 189 -30.38 6.67 0.31
C GLU A 189 -29.33 6.63 -0.82
N SER A 190 -29.58 5.90 -1.92
CA SER A 190 -28.61 5.77 -3.01
C SER A 190 -28.33 7.07 -3.77
N PHE A 191 -29.25 8.03 -3.73
CA PHE A 191 -29.08 9.32 -4.37
C PHE A 191 -29.49 10.48 -3.46
N LEU A 192 -28.89 11.64 -3.72
CA LEU A 192 -29.30 12.93 -3.17
C LEU A 192 -29.78 13.83 -4.30
N VAL A 193 -31.03 14.30 -4.23
CA VAL A 193 -31.64 15.20 -5.21
C VAL A 193 -32.15 16.45 -4.48
N ASP A 194 -31.55 17.61 -4.75
CA ASP A 194 -31.85 18.87 -4.05
C ASP A 194 -31.83 18.71 -2.50
N GLY A 195 -30.83 17.96 -2.02
CA GLY A 195 -30.65 17.70 -0.59
C GLY A 195 -31.61 16.66 0.01
N LYS A 196 -32.36 15.92 -0.81
CA LYS A 196 -33.27 14.86 -0.36
C LYS A 196 -32.80 13.49 -0.82
N GLU A 197 -32.80 12.53 0.10
CA GLU A 197 -32.46 11.14 -0.18
C GLU A 197 -33.56 10.47 -1.01
N THR A 198 -33.16 9.59 -1.92
CA THR A 198 -34.05 8.80 -2.78
C THR A 198 -33.36 7.52 -3.26
N ASP A 199 -34.15 6.47 -3.53
CA ASP A 199 -33.71 5.26 -4.24
C ASP A 199 -33.89 5.37 -5.76
N GLU A 200 -34.69 6.31 -6.25
CA GLU A 200 -34.99 6.45 -7.68
C GLU A 200 -34.91 7.90 -8.17
N ILE A 201 -34.28 8.09 -9.34
CA ILE A 201 -34.32 9.32 -10.15
C ILE A 201 -35.07 9.01 -11.43
N TYR A 202 -35.93 9.94 -11.85
CA TYR A 202 -36.66 9.84 -13.11
C TYR A 202 -36.34 11.02 -14.00
N LEU A 203 -36.01 10.74 -15.26
CA LEU A 203 -35.72 11.76 -16.27
C LEU A 203 -36.76 11.66 -17.39
N ARG A 204 -37.41 12.78 -17.68
CA ARG A 204 -38.38 12.90 -18.77
C ARG A 204 -37.93 13.96 -19.75
N TYR A 205 -37.86 13.59 -21.02
CA TYR A 205 -37.68 14.55 -22.10
C TYR A 205 -39.02 15.15 -22.51
N VAL A 206 -39.07 16.48 -22.63
CA VAL A 206 -40.26 17.22 -23.04
C VAL A 206 -39.96 18.02 -24.30
N LEU A 207 -40.73 17.75 -25.35
CA LEU A 207 -40.66 18.54 -26.59
C LEU A 207 -41.19 19.95 -26.34
N GLY A 208 -40.44 20.93 -26.83
CA GLY A 208 -40.81 22.33 -26.80
C GLY A 208 -42.09 22.58 -27.58
N THR A 209 -42.71 23.72 -27.30
CA THR A 209 -43.96 24.12 -27.94
C THR A 209 -44.01 25.62 -28.16
N THR A 210 -44.76 26.04 -29.16
CA THR A 210 -45.04 27.44 -29.41
C THR A 210 -46.47 27.74 -29.01
N ILE A 211 -46.64 28.60 -28.01
CA ILE A 211 -47.95 29.10 -27.61
C ILE A 211 -48.23 30.34 -28.45
N PRO A 212 -49.27 30.33 -29.31
CA PRO A 212 -49.60 31.49 -30.13
C PRO A 212 -50.04 32.67 -29.26
N GLY A 213 -49.53 33.86 -29.57
CA GLY A 213 -49.93 35.09 -28.88
C GLY A 213 -51.37 35.49 -29.19
N GLU A 214 -52.05 36.12 -28.22
CA GLU A 214 -53.38 36.70 -28.46
C GLU A 214 -53.27 38.14 -29.00
N GLY A 215 -53.78 38.38 -30.21
CA GLY A 215 -53.87 39.71 -30.80
C GLY A 215 -52.53 40.21 -31.38
N GLU A 216 -51.95 41.25 -30.78
CA GLU A 216 -50.64 41.80 -31.17
C GLU A 216 -49.49 41.26 -30.29
N GLU A 217 -49.77 40.36 -29.35
CA GLU A 217 -48.72 39.73 -28.54
C GLU A 217 -47.91 38.71 -29.36
N PRO A 218 -46.58 38.63 -29.16
CA PRO A 218 -45.75 37.65 -29.84
C PRO A 218 -46.03 36.24 -29.31
N ASP A 219 -45.74 35.25 -30.14
CA ASP A 219 -45.76 33.84 -29.73
C ASP A 219 -44.72 33.59 -28.62
N VAL A 220 -45.09 32.76 -27.64
CA VAL A 220 -44.19 32.30 -26.59
C VAL A 220 -43.60 30.97 -27.02
N ILE A 221 -42.28 30.93 -27.17
CA ILE A 221 -41.53 29.71 -27.50
C ILE A 221 -41.06 29.08 -26.19
N ILE A 222 -41.56 27.88 -25.91
CA ILE A 222 -41.06 27.01 -24.85
C ILE A 222 -40.08 26.05 -25.51
N PRO A 223 -38.77 26.09 -25.17
CA PRO A 223 -37.81 25.16 -25.73
C PRO A 223 -38.04 23.75 -25.20
N ASP A 224 -37.41 22.78 -25.84
CA ASP A 224 -37.31 21.42 -25.32
C ASP A 224 -36.71 21.45 -23.91
N SER A 225 -36.99 20.43 -23.09
CA SER A 225 -36.43 20.35 -21.73
C SER A 225 -36.26 18.93 -21.24
N VAL A 226 -35.41 18.77 -20.23
CA VAL A 226 -35.34 17.56 -19.39
C VAL A 226 -35.90 17.92 -18.02
N GLU A 227 -36.91 17.18 -17.60
CA GLU A 227 -37.48 17.26 -16.26
C GLU A 227 -36.89 16.16 -15.39
N VAL A 228 -36.48 16.53 -14.18
CA VAL A 228 -35.93 15.63 -13.17
C VAL A 228 -36.95 15.43 -12.07
N PHE A 229 -37.18 14.17 -11.71
CA PHE A 229 -38.02 13.78 -10.60
C PHE A 229 -37.24 12.86 -9.66
N TYR A 230 -37.62 12.85 -8.38
CA TYR A 230 -37.11 11.92 -7.38
C TYR A 230 -38.27 11.20 -6.70
N ARG A 231 -38.02 10.01 -6.16
CA ARG A 231 -38.99 9.32 -5.32
C ARG A 231 -38.87 9.84 -3.88
N ASP A 232 -39.95 10.43 -3.39
CA ASP A 232 -40.01 10.97 -2.02
C ASP A 232 -40.09 9.83 -0.99
N VAL A 233 -38.99 9.10 -0.76
CA VAL A 233 -38.91 7.90 0.10
C VAL A 233 -39.19 8.21 1.56
N ASN A 234 -38.77 9.40 2.01
CA ASN A 234 -38.93 9.86 3.39
C ASN A 234 -40.29 10.56 3.63
N GLY A 235 -41.04 10.86 2.57
CA GLY A 235 -42.32 11.59 2.66
C GLY A 235 -42.13 13.05 3.08
N ASP A 236 -41.01 13.66 2.70
CA ASP A 236 -40.59 15.01 3.05
C ASP A 236 -41.58 16.07 2.52
N VAL A 237 -42.22 15.80 1.38
CA VAL A 237 -43.21 16.69 0.79
C VAL A 237 -44.62 16.27 1.19
N THR A 238 -44.94 14.97 1.11
CA THR A 238 -46.21 14.42 1.62
C THR A 238 -46.02 13.00 2.13
N GLU A 239 -46.92 12.53 3.00
CA GLU A 239 -46.95 11.14 3.49
C GLU A 239 -47.07 10.07 2.38
N THR A 240 -47.44 10.44 1.15
CA THR A 240 -47.49 9.49 0.04
C THR A 240 -46.20 9.53 -0.80
N ILE A 241 -45.47 8.42 -0.78
CA ILE A 241 -44.25 8.18 -1.58
C ILE A 241 -44.61 8.14 -3.07
N ARG A 242 -44.06 9.08 -3.84
CA ARG A 242 -44.28 9.24 -5.29
C ARG A 242 -43.10 9.93 -5.97
N PRO A 243 -42.88 9.69 -7.29
CA PRO A 243 -42.04 10.51 -8.16
C PRO A 243 -42.49 11.98 -8.21
N ARG A 244 -41.65 12.93 -7.78
CA ARG A 244 -41.98 14.36 -7.74
C ARG A 244 -41.02 15.19 -8.56
N LEU A 245 -41.58 16.11 -9.35
CA LEU A 245 -40.80 17.08 -10.09
C LEU A 245 -39.97 17.91 -9.11
N VAL A 246 -38.66 17.96 -9.36
CA VAL A 246 -37.74 18.83 -8.62
C VAL A 246 -37.26 19.99 -9.48
N SER A 247 -36.88 19.70 -10.73
CA SER A 247 -36.21 20.67 -11.60
C SER A 247 -36.58 20.44 -13.07
N THR A 248 -36.55 21.53 -13.84
CA THR A 248 -36.71 21.51 -15.30
C THR A 248 -35.53 22.24 -15.92
N TYR A 249 -34.81 21.55 -16.81
CA TYR A 249 -33.64 22.07 -17.50
C TYR A 249 -33.99 22.28 -18.97
N TYR A 250 -34.04 23.54 -19.41
CA TYR A 250 -34.39 23.90 -20.78
C TYR A 250 -33.20 23.77 -21.74
N LEU A 251 -33.44 23.19 -22.91
CA LEU A 251 -32.45 22.96 -23.95
C LEU A 251 -32.37 24.21 -24.82
N ASN A 252 -31.48 25.13 -24.44
CA ASN A 252 -31.21 26.30 -25.26
C ASN A 252 -30.23 25.91 -26.37
N SER A 253 -30.62 26.13 -27.63
CA SER A 253 -30.01 25.55 -28.83
C SER A 253 -28.58 26.00 -29.20
N THR A 254 -27.79 26.53 -28.26
CA THR A 254 -26.49 27.14 -28.60
C THR A 254 -25.35 26.92 -27.60
N GLU A 255 -25.57 26.34 -26.43
CA GLU A 255 -24.49 26.12 -25.45
C GLU A 255 -24.59 24.70 -24.85
N GLU A 256 -23.48 23.96 -24.86
CA GLU A 256 -23.33 22.75 -24.06
C GLU A 256 -23.41 23.16 -22.59
N LEU A 257 -24.47 22.75 -21.92
CA LEU A 257 -24.67 22.97 -20.50
C LEU A 257 -24.57 21.62 -19.79
N GLU A 258 -23.48 21.44 -19.04
CA GLU A 258 -23.39 20.42 -18.00
C GLU A 258 -24.18 20.95 -16.80
N GLN A 259 -25.18 20.19 -16.37
CA GLN A 259 -26.03 20.53 -15.22
C GLN A 259 -26.03 19.36 -14.24
N ASP A 260 -25.61 19.61 -13.02
CA ASP A 260 -25.71 18.65 -11.93
C ASP A 260 -27.19 18.50 -11.55
N ILE A 261 -27.66 17.25 -11.53
CA ILE A 261 -29.06 16.90 -11.29
C ILE A 261 -29.26 16.10 -10.01
N ALA A 262 -28.22 15.40 -9.54
CA ALA A 262 -28.23 14.61 -8.33
C ALA A 262 -26.80 14.30 -7.88
N GLU A 263 -26.66 13.72 -6.70
CA GLU A 263 -25.43 13.05 -6.24
C GLU A 263 -25.73 11.56 -6.06
N ILE A 264 -24.81 10.68 -6.47
CA ILE A 264 -24.83 9.26 -6.16
C ILE A 264 -24.05 9.05 -4.87
N ILE A 265 -24.66 8.36 -3.91
CA ILE A 265 -24.04 8.06 -2.62
C ILE A 265 -23.52 6.62 -2.66
N VAL A 266 -22.22 6.44 -2.43
CA VAL A 266 -21.56 5.14 -2.30
C VAL A 266 -20.74 5.15 -1.01
N ASP A 267 -21.29 4.54 0.04
CA ASP A 267 -20.72 4.56 1.39
C ASP A 267 -20.46 6.01 1.88
N GLU A 268 -19.22 6.39 2.15
CA GLU A 268 -18.86 7.77 2.56
C GLU A 268 -18.55 8.71 1.36
N THR A 269 -18.69 8.24 0.12
CA THR A 269 -18.35 9.01 -1.09
C THR A 269 -19.60 9.49 -1.81
N THR A 270 -19.59 10.75 -2.26
CA THR A 270 -20.58 11.30 -3.18
C THR A 270 -19.99 11.54 -4.56
N ILE A 271 -20.76 11.26 -5.60
CA ILE A 271 -20.39 11.46 -7.01
C ILE A 271 -21.49 12.30 -7.67
N ASP A 272 -21.14 13.43 -8.26
CA ASP A 272 -22.10 14.25 -9.00
C ASP A 272 -22.63 13.51 -10.23
N LEU A 273 -23.95 13.49 -10.38
CA LEU A 273 -24.65 13.03 -11.57
C LEU A 273 -25.06 14.26 -12.36
N SER A 274 -24.46 14.43 -13.53
CA SER A 274 -24.73 15.55 -14.42
C SER A 274 -25.39 15.06 -15.71
N ILE A 275 -26.24 15.90 -16.30
CA ILE A 275 -26.73 15.70 -17.66
C ILE A 275 -25.98 16.63 -18.61
N GLU A 276 -25.49 16.06 -19.69
CA GLU A 276 -25.00 16.82 -20.84
C GLU A 276 -26.10 16.85 -21.88
N ILE A 277 -26.50 18.05 -22.28
CA ILE A 277 -27.56 18.22 -23.26
C ILE A 277 -26.99 18.88 -24.51
N SER A 278 -26.80 18.09 -25.56
CA SER A 278 -26.41 18.58 -26.87
C SER A 278 -27.65 18.77 -27.74
N GLY A 279 -27.85 19.98 -28.25
CA GLY A 279 -28.85 20.24 -29.27
C GLY A 279 -28.48 19.47 -30.54
N GLY A 280 -29.27 18.46 -30.91
CA GLY A 280 -29.09 17.78 -32.19
C GLY A 280 -29.25 18.77 -33.34
N GLU A 281 -28.38 18.70 -34.35
CA GLU A 281 -28.62 19.37 -35.63
C GLU A 281 -29.92 18.82 -36.22
N THR A 282 -31.00 19.60 -36.17
CA THR A 282 -32.23 19.35 -36.96
C THR A 282 -32.06 19.79 -38.40
#